data_AF-A0A9D9N0X2-F1
#
_entry.id   AF-A0A9D9N0X2-F1
#
_cell.length_a   1.000
_cell.length_b   1.000
_cell.length_c   1.000
_cell.angle_alpha   90.00
_cell.angle_beta   90.00
_cell.angle_gamma   90.00
#
_symmetry.space_group_name_H-M   'P 1'
#
loop_
_entity.id
_entity.type
_entity.pdbx_description
1 polymer ?
#
loop_
_entity_poly.entity_id
_entity_poly.type
_entity_poly.pdbx_seq_one_letter_code
_entity_poly.pdbx_strand_id
1 'polypeptide(L)'
;MKKVLFIASLMLSVGAFAQVPDSTSVKDGEDKVKKLENENIEEYRRSSLYTVLVKHSEANYGSTIDSVFMMMETPDKFNNHDLSVKSFESSSTKAKKVKADKRGTEKDPNIVDISAFIDENDIAKGMVAKWFDRDPETGYFDVELIKERGFYDASFKSIEQADATVRGRAMLADAGFDLIGKTFMIVNDITFIDHGENSAKASAGIKAGLSILGGLASIVTGDDSFQDLGNSTGELIGGIANEIAGYKVNIISYLYRLDWNEEMLDTFLSEYWIDAENPDPAKKAAFDASDLFKLSYVGYTMTSAENVSSKTFSTKPLQEQFLKVCTRALDKAIVELQREYDEFKINVPIYAVNDDGTVSVKIGLKEGVTEKSTYEVLMKDMSSGVTKYVRVGMLKPVAGKIWDNRFGAEEEALMLEEDRKAAEEAAAQGDAEAPEEAAVAEVESTAELEEGNPFLGSTTFEIVSGAGKIMPGLLIREVKIK
;
A
#
# COMPACT_ATOMS: atom_id res chain seq x y z
N MET A 1 54.54 19.80 -70.13
CA MET A 1 54.35 21.12 -69.50
C MET A 1 53.86 20.93 -68.07
N LYS A 2 54.60 21.48 -67.11
CA LYS A 2 54.24 22.02 -65.78
C LYS A 2 53.56 21.15 -64.68
N LYS A 3 54.34 21.02 -63.58
CA LYS A 3 54.03 21.13 -62.12
C LYS A 3 53.04 20.14 -61.50
N VAL A 4 53.39 19.22 -60.58
CA VAL A 4 54.07 19.30 -59.25
C VAL A 4 53.33 20.18 -58.22
N LEU A 5 52.71 19.57 -57.19
CA LEU A 5 52.78 20.02 -55.78
C LEU A 5 52.19 19.00 -54.76
N PHE A 6 53.06 18.56 -53.82
CA PHE A 6 52.88 18.35 -52.36
C PHE A 6 51.73 17.44 -51.84
N ILE A 7 51.89 16.56 -50.83
CA ILE A 7 52.48 16.81 -49.49
C ILE A 7 53.19 15.56 -48.91
N ALA A 8 54.30 15.88 -48.24
CA ALA A 8 55.23 15.19 -47.34
C ALA A 8 54.94 13.79 -46.73
N SER A 9 56.03 13.03 -46.71
CA SER A 9 56.36 11.89 -45.84
C SER A 9 57.30 12.37 -44.72
N LEU A 10 57.17 11.90 -43.47
CA LEU A 10 58.32 11.48 -42.63
C LEU A 10 57.91 10.80 -41.32
N MET A 11 58.67 9.75 -40.99
CA MET A 11 58.67 8.94 -39.75
C MET A 11 59.41 9.60 -38.55
N LEU A 12 59.36 8.87 -37.41
CA LEU A 12 60.16 8.90 -36.16
C LEU A 12 59.64 9.85 -35.05
N SER A 13 59.61 9.53 -33.73
CA SER A 13 59.96 8.35 -32.92
C SER A 13 59.66 8.63 -31.42
N VAL A 14 59.65 7.57 -30.58
CA VAL A 14 59.95 7.54 -29.12
C VAL A 14 58.89 8.05 -28.10
N GLY A 15 58.30 7.07 -27.40
CA GLY A 15 58.29 6.89 -25.93
C GLY A 15 57.80 7.98 -24.97
N ALA A 16 56.78 7.67 -24.16
CA ALA A 16 56.70 8.08 -22.74
C ALA A 16 55.63 7.28 -21.96
N PHE A 17 56.10 6.61 -20.90
CA PHE A 17 55.45 6.35 -19.60
C PHE A 17 53.97 5.92 -19.54
N ALA A 18 53.78 4.68 -19.09
CA ALA A 18 52.57 4.26 -18.37
C ALA A 18 52.43 5.11 -17.08
N GLN A 19 51.43 5.99 -17.04
CA GLN A 19 50.96 6.59 -15.80
C GLN A 19 50.17 5.53 -15.02
N VAL A 20 50.66 5.21 -13.83
CA VAL A 20 49.87 4.61 -12.76
C VAL A 20 48.66 5.51 -12.53
N PRO A 21 47.41 5.00 -12.50
CA PRO A 21 46.24 5.84 -12.25
C PRO A 21 46.40 6.50 -10.88
N ASP A 22 46.23 7.83 -10.89
CA ASP A 22 46.31 8.67 -9.73
C ASP A 22 45.31 8.23 -8.66
N SER A 23 45.75 8.09 -7.41
CA SER A 23 44.96 7.63 -6.25
C SER A 23 43.73 8.51 -5.97
N THR A 24 43.71 9.71 -6.53
CA THR A 24 42.58 10.65 -6.50
C THR A 24 41.42 10.21 -7.40
N SER A 25 41.69 9.57 -8.55
CA SER A 25 40.65 9.08 -9.48
C SER A 25 39.94 7.81 -9.01
N VAL A 26 40.60 7.00 -8.18
CA VAL A 26 40.00 5.84 -7.52
C VAL A 26 39.11 6.27 -6.36
N LYS A 27 39.54 7.28 -5.59
CA LYS A 27 38.70 7.90 -4.54
C LYS A 27 37.50 8.63 -5.11
N ASP A 28 37.64 9.36 -6.22
CA ASP A 28 36.49 9.97 -6.90
C ASP A 28 35.53 8.93 -7.50
N GLY A 29 36.02 7.73 -7.83
CA GLY A 29 35.21 6.58 -8.25
C GLY A 29 34.49 5.91 -7.08
N GLU A 30 35.18 5.66 -5.97
CA GLU A 30 34.60 5.11 -4.73
C GLU A 30 33.64 6.09 -4.07
N ASP A 31 33.91 7.39 -4.08
CA ASP A 31 33.02 8.42 -3.58
C ASP A 31 31.83 8.65 -4.52
N LYS A 32 31.96 8.41 -5.84
CA LYS A 32 30.80 8.38 -6.76
C LYS A 32 29.96 7.11 -6.62
N VAL A 33 30.57 5.97 -6.31
CA VAL A 33 29.85 4.73 -5.98
C VAL A 33 29.14 4.89 -4.62
N LYS A 34 29.80 5.47 -3.60
CA LYS A 34 29.17 5.82 -2.32
C LYS A 34 28.12 6.92 -2.41
N LYS A 35 28.19 7.79 -3.42
CA LYS A 35 27.18 8.83 -3.67
C LYS A 35 25.97 8.31 -4.47
N LEU A 36 26.09 7.15 -5.12
CA LEU A 36 24.96 6.37 -5.65
C LEU A 36 24.29 5.51 -4.55
N GLU A 37 25.00 5.21 -3.45
CA GLU A 37 24.50 4.44 -2.29
C GLU A 37 23.54 5.22 -1.36
N ASN A 38 23.11 6.43 -1.75
CA ASN A 38 22.12 7.21 -1.01
C ASN A 38 21.02 7.78 -1.93
N GLU A 39 20.69 7.07 -3.02
CA GLU A 39 19.33 7.15 -3.57
C GLU A 39 18.37 6.80 -2.43
N ASN A 40 17.33 7.60 -2.26
CA ASN A 40 16.39 7.46 -1.15
C ASN A 40 15.80 6.04 -1.20
N ILE A 41 16.30 5.06 -0.43
CA ILE A 41 15.87 3.65 -0.49
C ILE A 41 14.36 3.51 -0.16
N GLU A 42 13.77 4.57 0.39
CA GLU A 42 12.33 4.72 0.62
C GLU A 42 11.51 4.95 -0.67
N GLU A 43 12.16 5.42 -1.72
CA GLU A 43 11.63 5.67 -3.05
C GLU A 43 11.95 4.48 -3.96
N TYR A 44 10.93 3.66 -4.23
CA TYR A 44 11.04 2.44 -5.03
C TYR A 44 9.72 2.13 -5.74
N ARG A 45 9.82 1.43 -6.87
CA ARG A 45 8.67 1.03 -7.70
C ARG A 45 7.75 0.11 -6.90
N ARG A 46 6.49 0.52 -6.75
CA ARG A 46 5.46 -0.24 -6.03
C ARG A 46 4.16 -0.30 -6.83
N SER A 47 3.33 -1.28 -6.52
CA SER A 47 2.00 -1.43 -7.13
C SER A 47 1.11 -0.25 -6.77
N SER A 48 0.18 0.08 -7.67
CA SER A 48 -0.81 1.14 -7.48
C SER A 48 -2.12 0.54 -6.95
N LEU A 49 -2.73 1.16 -5.94
CA LEU A 49 -3.93 0.64 -5.29
C LEU A 49 -5.04 1.67 -5.26
N TYR A 50 -6.21 1.26 -5.73
CA TYR A 50 -7.48 1.95 -5.53
C TYR A 50 -8.32 1.17 -4.50
N THR A 51 -8.78 1.83 -3.44
CA THR A 51 -9.60 1.18 -2.40
C THR A 51 -11.03 1.72 -2.41
N VAL A 52 -12.01 0.83 -2.52
CA VAL A 52 -13.44 1.13 -2.60
C VAL A 52 -14.20 0.44 -1.47
N LEU A 53 -15.21 1.11 -0.91
CA LEU A 53 -16.11 0.55 0.10
C LEU A 53 -17.47 0.18 -0.51
N VAL A 54 -17.94 -1.02 -0.18
CA VAL A 54 -19.35 -1.39 -0.32
C VAL A 54 -20.11 -0.85 0.90
N LYS A 55 -21.00 0.11 0.68
CA LYS A 55 -21.83 0.69 1.73
C LYS A 55 -23.05 -0.19 1.99
N HIS A 56 -23.39 -0.29 3.26
CA HIS A 56 -24.63 -0.87 3.76
C HIS A 56 -25.27 0.13 4.72
N SER A 57 -25.84 1.21 4.17
CA SER A 57 -26.33 2.36 4.94
C SER A 57 -27.42 1.97 5.95
N GLU A 58 -28.22 0.95 5.63
CA GLU A 58 -29.28 0.41 6.50
C GLU A 58 -28.76 -0.57 7.57
N ALA A 59 -27.49 -0.99 7.50
CA ALA A 59 -26.90 -1.91 8.46
C ALA A 59 -26.48 -1.22 9.77
N ASN A 60 -26.44 -1.99 10.85
CA ASN A 60 -25.87 -1.48 12.10
C ASN A 60 -24.42 -1.05 11.87
N TYR A 61 -24.10 0.16 12.32
CA TYR A 61 -22.79 0.80 12.17
C TYR A 61 -22.39 1.15 10.73
N GLY A 62 -23.28 1.07 9.74
CA GLY A 62 -22.98 1.42 8.34
C GLY A 62 -22.31 2.79 8.20
N SER A 63 -22.95 3.85 8.70
CA SER A 63 -22.39 5.22 8.65
C SER A 63 -21.06 5.40 9.40
N THR A 64 -20.85 4.63 10.47
CA THR A 64 -19.55 4.59 11.18
C THR A 64 -18.47 4.00 10.30
N ILE A 65 -18.76 2.85 9.68
CA ILE A 65 -17.83 2.15 8.78
C ILE A 65 -17.43 3.09 7.65
N ASP A 66 -18.41 3.74 7.03
CA ASP A 66 -18.18 4.69 5.95
C ASP A 66 -17.23 5.81 6.38
N SER A 67 -17.51 6.45 7.52
CA SER A 67 -16.70 7.57 8.02
C SER A 67 -15.26 7.12 8.33
N VAL A 68 -15.12 5.97 8.99
CA VAL A 68 -13.82 5.40 9.37
C VAL A 68 -13.01 4.99 8.16
N PHE A 69 -13.63 4.34 7.18
CA PHE A 69 -12.98 3.95 5.93
C PHE A 69 -12.47 5.17 5.15
N MET A 70 -13.26 6.25 5.09
CA MET A 70 -12.86 7.47 4.38
C MET A 70 -11.69 8.22 5.06
N MET A 71 -11.47 8.02 6.36
CA MET A 71 -10.32 8.57 7.10
C MET A 71 -9.04 7.76 6.90
N MET A 72 -9.11 6.56 6.34
CA MET A 72 -7.93 5.71 6.19
C MET A 72 -7.05 6.15 5.03
N GLU A 73 -5.76 6.18 5.30
CA GLU A 73 -4.73 6.41 4.28
C GLU A 73 -4.46 5.13 3.49
N THR A 74 -4.00 5.29 2.24
CA THR A 74 -3.50 4.18 1.45
C THR A 74 -2.29 3.54 2.16
N PRO A 75 -2.19 2.20 2.23
CA PRO A 75 -1.02 1.56 2.81
C PRO A 75 0.26 1.98 2.09
N ASP A 76 1.29 2.28 2.86
CA ASP A 76 2.56 2.87 2.43
C ASP A 76 3.36 1.98 1.46
N LYS A 77 3.03 0.69 1.35
CA LYS A 77 3.64 -0.24 0.38
C LYS A 77 3.00 -0.17 -1.01
N PHE A 78 2.01 0.70 -1.20
CA PHE A 78 1.33 0.94 -2.47
C PHE A 78 1.35 2.42 -2.85
N ASN A 79 1.25 2.72 -4.14
CA ASN A 79 0.93 4.07 -4.60
C ASN A 79 -0.56 4.30 -4.47
N ASN A 80 -0.98 5.46 -3.96
CA ASN A 80 -2.39 5.85 -3.97
C ASN A 80 -2.87 6.06 -5.40
N HIS A 81 -3.79 5.21 -5.85
CA HIS A 81 -4.45 5.30 -7.15
C HIS A 81 -5.95 5.52 -7.03
N ASP A 82 -6.37 6.10 -5.90
CA ASP A 82 -7.78 6.40 -5.64
C ASP A 82 -8.34 7.40 -6.66
N LEU A 83 -9.55 7.11 -7.14
CA LEU A 83 -10.36 8.05 -7.91
C LEU A 83 -11.35 8.77 -6.97
N SER A 84 -12.13 9.70 -7.51
CA SER A 84 -13.08 10.50 -6.73
C SER A 84 -14.17 9.65 -6.05
N VAL A 85 -14.64 8.57 -6.69
CA VAL A 85 -15.80 7.80 -6.21
C VAL A 85 -15.37 6.57 -5.41
N LYS A 86 -15.04 6.73 -4.13
CA LYS A 86 -14.48 5.65 -3.29
C LYS A 86 -15.50 4.69 -2.65
N SER A 87 -16.78 4.78 -3.00
CA SER A 87 -17.81 3.90 -2.42
C SER A 87 -19.07 3.83 -3.26
N PHE A 88 -19.85 2.76 -3.07
CA PHE A 88 -21.20 2.63 -3.64
C PHE A 88 -22.11 1.85 -2.68
N GLU A 89 -23.42 2.08 -2.78
CA GLU A 89 -24.42 1.36 -1.96
C GLU A 89 -24.69 -0.03 -2.54
N SER A 90 -24.60 -1.06 -1.71
CA SER A 90 -24.96 -2.42 -2.11
C SER A 90 -26.47 -2.56 -2.31
N SER A 91 -26.88 -3.38 -3.29
CA SER A 91 -28.26 -3.85 -3.37
C SER A 91 -28.65 -4.78 -2.21
N SER A 92 -27.66 -5.29 -1.44
CA SER A 92 -27.85 -6.13 -0.27
C SER A 92 -27.81 -5.33 1.03
N THR A 93 -28.65 -5.70 1.99
CA THR A 93 -28.75 -5.02 3.30
C THR A 93 -27.61 -5.35 4.28
N LYS A 94 -26.70 -6.26 3.92
CA LYS A 94 -25.47 -6.63 4.63
C LYS A 94 -24.64 -7.60 3.79
N ALA A 95 -23.35 -7.74 4.10
CA ALA A 95 -22.53 -8.85 3.61
C ALA A 95 -23.25 -10.18 3.83
N LYS A 96 -23.62 -10.86 2.75
CA LYS A 96 -24.13 -12.23 2.83
C LYS A 96 -22.96 -13.16 2.56
N LYS A 97 -22.65 -14.05 3.51
CA LYS A 97 -21.78 -15.20 3.23
C LYS A 97 -22.39 -15.95 2.05
N VAL A 98 -21.66 -16.07 0.94
CA VAL A 98 -22.02 -16.99 -0.13
C VAL A 98 -22.06 -18.40 0.47
N LYS A 99 -23.26 -18.98 0.58
CA LYS A 99 -23.39 -20.42 0.84
C LYS A 99 -23.45 -21.08 -0.52
N ALA A 100 -22.40 -21.80 -0.90
CA ALA A 100 -22.45 -22.65 -2.09
C ALA A 100 -23.68 -23.57 -2.01
N ASP A 101 -24.63 -23.40 -2.92
CA ASP A 101 -25.66 -24.40 -3.17
C ASP A 101 -25.01 -25.64 -3.83
N LYS A 102 -25.65 -26.80 -3.70
CA LYS A 102 -25.12 -28.09 -4.20
C LYS A 102 -25.04 -28.20 -5.74
N ARG A 103 -25.31 -27.12 -6.49
CA ARG A 103 -25.41 -27.08 -7.95
C ARG A 103 -24.53 -26.02 -8.62
N GLY A 104 -23.73 -25.26 -7.86
CA GLY A 104 -22.50 -24.63 -8.37
C GLY A 104 -22.69 -23.40 -9.26
N THR A 105 -23.84 -22.74 -9.25
CA THR A 105 -24.04 -21.47 -9.97
C THR A 105 -24.88 -20.50 -9.14
N GLU A 106 -24.23 -19.72 -8.29
CA GLU A 106 -24.74 -18.41 -7.84
C GLU A 106 -23.66 -17.37 -8.09
N LYS A 107 -24.04 -16.25 -8.74
CA LYS A 107 -23.20 -15.05 -8.82
C LYS A 107 -23.36 -14.33 -7.49
N ASP A 108 -22.25 -14.06 -6.81
CA ASP A 108 -22.23 -13.19 -5.65
C ASP A 108 -22.91 -11.84 -6.02
N PRO A 109 -23.99 -11.42 -5.34
CA PRO A 109 -24.68 -10.17 -5.66
C PRO A 109 -23.73 -8.97 -5.61
N ASN A 110 -22.72 -8.99 -4.73
CA ASN A 110 -21.73 -7.94 -4.68
C ASN A 110 -20.86 -7.90 -5.95
N ILE A 111 -20.55 -9.02 -6.59
CA ILE A 111 -19.79 -9.02 -7.86
C ILE A 111 -20.59 -8.33 -8.97
N VAL A 112 -21.92 -8.47 -8.97
CA VAL A 112 -22.80 -7.80 -9.94
C VAL A 112 -22.82 -6.29 -9.67
N ASP A 113 -23.02 -5.89 -8.41
CA ASP A 113 -23.05 -4.48 -8.02
C ASP A 113 -21.68 -3.80 -8.25
N ILE A 114 -20.57 -4.50 -7.97
CA ILE A 114 -19.21 -4.02 -8.26
C ILE A 114 -19.01 -3.83 -9.77
N SER A 115 -19.47 -4.77 -10.59
CA SER A 115 -19.36 -4.64 -12.05
C SER A 115 -20.14 -3.43 -12.55
N ALA A 116 -21.36 -3.24 -12.07
CA ALA A 116 -22.17 -2.06 -12.41
C ALA A 116 -21.46 -0.77 -11.97
N PHE A 117 -20.93 -0.74 -10.75
CA PHE A 117 -20.15 0.39 -10.23
C PHE A 117 -18.93 0.72 -11.10
N ILE A 118 -18.15 -0.29 -11.51
CA ILE A 118 -16.98 -0.12 -12.37
C ILE A 118 -17.38 0.53 -13.71
N ASP A 119 -18.45 0.01 -14.33
CA ASP A 119 -18.89 0.43 -15.66
C ASP A 119 -19.55 1.82 -15.61
N GLU A 120 -20.45 2.07 -14.67
CA GLU A 120 -21.20 3.34 -14.53
C GLU A 120 -20.30 4.53 -14.19
N ASN A 121 -19.19 4.28 -13.48
CA ASN A 121 -18.25 5.32 -13.07
C ASN A 121 -16.98 5.35 -13.92
N ASP A 122 -16.93 4.61 -15.03
CA ASP A 122 -15.78 4.57 -15.94
C ASP A 122 -14.45 4.26 -15.22
N ILE A 123 -14.46 3.42 -14.18
CA ILE A 123 -13.34 3.29 -13.24
C ILE A 123 -12.04 2.87 -13.96
N ALA A 124 -12.11 1.90 -14.87
CA ALA A 124 -10.92 1.45 -15.61
C ALA A 124 -10.32 2.57 -16.47
N LYS A 125 -11.17 3.33 -17.19
CA LYS A 125 -10.76 4.49 -17.99
C LYS A 125 -10.21 5.61 -17.10
N GLY A 126 -10.82 5.84 -15.94
CA GLY A 126 -10.35 6.80 -14.93
C GLY A 126 -8.97 6.45 -14.37
N MET A 127 -8.69 5.17 -14.13
CA MET A 127 -7.36 4.72 -13.70
C MET A 127 -6.28 4.98 -14.76
N VAL A 128 -6.60 4.75 -16.03
CA VAL A 128 -5.68 5.05 -17.15
C VAL A 128 -5.50 6.57 -17.29
N ALA A 129 -6.58 7.34 -17.25
CA ALA A 129 -6.54 8.79 -17.29
C ALA A 129 -5.65 9.37 -16.17
N LYS A 130 -5.72 8.81 -14.95
CA LYS A 130 -4.84 9.18 -13.83
C LYS A 130 -3.37 8.86 -14.09
N TRP A 131 -3.06 7.69 -14.63
CA TRP A 131 -1.67 7.33 -14.98
C TRP A 131 -1.03 8.28 -15.99
N PHE A 132 -1.85 8.81 -16.89
CA PHE A 132 -1.42 9.73 -17.94
C PHE A 132 -1.81 11.18 -17.66
N ASP A 133 -2.02 11.54 -16.38
CA ASP A 133 -2.32 12.90 -15.89
C ASP A 133 -3.27 13.68 -16.82
N ARG A 134 -4.35 13.03 -17.25
CA ARG A 134 -5.21 13.56 -18.31
C ARG A 134 -5.91 14.83 -17.86
N ASP A 135 -5.79 15.88 -18.65
CA ASP A 135 -6.54 17.10 -18.45
C ASP A 135 -8.02 16.91 -18.83
N PRO A 136 -8.98 17.16 -17.93
CA PRO A 136 -10.39 16.88 -18.19
C PRO A 136 -11.01 17.83 -19.22
N GLU A 137 -10.50 19.06 -19.37
CA GLU A 137 -11.08 20.06 -20.27
C GLU A 137 -10.56 19.91 -21.69
N THR A 138 -9.23 19.86 -21.83
CA THR A 138 -8.53 19.83 -23.11
C THR A 138 -8.30 18.41 -23.64
N GLY A 139 -8.22 17.42 -22.74
CA GLY A 139 -7.98 16.02 -23.07
C GLY A 139 -6.51 15.65 -23.32
N TYR A 140 -5.55 16.57 -23.16
CA TYR A 140 -4.13 16.21 -23.30
C TYR A 140 -3.69 15.27 -22.17
N PHE A 141 -2.63 14.51 -22.46
CA PHE A 141 -2.02 13.56 -21.54
C PHE A 141 -0.58 13.95 -21.22
N ASP A 142 -0.13 13.60 -20.01
CA ASP A 142 1.26 13.70 -19.57
C ASP A 142 1.74 12.33 -19.03
N VAL A 143 3.04 12.11 -18.96
CA VAL A 143 3.66 10.91 -18.41
C VAL A 143 4.37 11.20 -17.07
N GLU A 144 4.14 12.36 -16.46
CA GLU A 144 4.84 12.79 -15.26
C GLU A 144 4.62 11.83 -14.09
N LEU A 145 3.39 11.39 -13.83
CA LEU A 145 3.12 10.38 -12.80
C LEU A 145 3.85 9.05 -13.06
N ILE A 146 4.02 8.65 -14.33
CA ILE A 146 4.79 7.47 -14.71
C ILE A 146 6.28 7.68 -14.43
N LYS A 147 6.82 8.88 -14.72
CA LYS A 147 8.21 9.23 -14.43
C LYS A 147 8.49 9.19 -12.94
N GLU A 148 7.62 9.83 -12.15
CA GLU A 148 7.69 9.90 -10.70
C GLU A 148 7.71 8.49 -10.08
N ARG A 149 6.69 7.68 -10.37
CA ARG A 149 6.56 6.33 -9.79
C ARG A 149 7.56 5.32 -10.36
N GLY A 150 8.10 5.59 -11.54
CA GLY A 150 9.10 4.77 -12.21
C GLY A 150 10.55 5.13 -11.86
N PHE A 151 10.77 6.24 -11.15
CA PHE A 151 12.06 6.83 -10.80
C PHE A 151 12.95 7.05 -12.03
N TYR A 152 12.38 7.62 -13.09
CA TYR A 152 13.12 7.94 -14.31
C TYR A 152 13.85 9.30 -14.14
N ASP A 153 15.17 9.34 -14.37
CA ASP A 153 16.04 10.54 -14.19
C ASP A 153 15.64 11.74 -15.08
N ALA A 154 15.88 12.98 -14.60
CA ALA A 154 15.78 14.23 -15.34
C ALA A 154 16.63 14.32 -16.62
N SER A 155 17.64 13.47 -16.88
CA SER A 155 18.24 13.37 -18.22
C SER A 155 17.27 12.84 -19.28
N PHE A 156 16.19 12.16 -18.86
CA PHE A 156 15.02 11.84 -19.68
C PHE A 156 14.09 13.04 -19.91
N LYS A 157 14.32 14.20 -19.27
CA LYS A 157 13.54 15.44 -19.47
C LYS A 157 13.66 16.01 -20.90
N SER A 158 14.63 15.54 -21.68
CA SER A 158 14.68 15.79 -23.14
C SER A 158 13.60 15.04 -23.95
N ILE A 159 12.81 14.18 -23.31
CA ILE A 159 11.66 13.45 -23.89
C ILE A 159 10.36 14.28 -23.77
N GLU A 160 10.40 15.53 -23.28
CA GLU A 160 9.28 16.48 -23.43
C GLU A 160 8.86 16.70 -24.91
N GLN A 161 9.67 16.24 -25.87
CA GLN A 161 9.30 16.13 -27.29
C GLN A 161 9.01 14.68 -27.68
N ALA A 162 8.17 13.96 -26.94
CA ALA A 162 7.86 12.54 -27.16
C ALA A 162 6.96 12.30 -28.38
N ASP A 163 7.33 12.83 -29.53
CA ASP A 163 6.83 12.33 -30.79
C ASP A 163 7.61 11.04 -31.10
N ALA A 164 7.05 9.90 -30.72
CA ALA A 164 7.41 8.55 -31.15
C ALA A 164 8.92 8.21 -31.25
N THR A 165 9.78 8.77 -30.39
CA THR A 165 11.18 8.34 -30.38
C THR A 165 11.25 6.90 -29.84
N VAL A 166 12.14 6.08 -30.43
CA VAL A 166 12.36 4.67 -30.02
C VAL A 166 12.59 4.55 -28.51
N ARG A 167 13.19 5.58 -27.89
CA ARG A 167 13.49 5.61 -26.46
C ARG A 167 12.29 5.97 -25.56
N GLY A 168 11.42 6.89 -25.98
CA GLY A 168 10.19 7.22 -25.24
C GLY A 168 9.19 6.06 -25.23
N ARG A 169 9.03 5.37 -26.37
CA ARG A 169 8.22 4.14 -26.45
C ARG A 169 8.79 3.02 -25.58
N ALA A 170 10.11 2.85 -25.54
CA ALA A 170 10.74 1.83 -24.69
C ALA A 170 10.52 2.10 -23.18
N MET A 171 10.55 3.36 -22.75
CA MET A 171 10.22 3.74 -21.37
C MET A 171 8.75 3.43 -21.05
N LEU A 172 7.83 3.83 -21.92
CA LEU A 172 6.40 3.57 -21.74
C LEU A 172 6.06 2.09 -21.77
N ALA A 173 6.76 1.30 -22.58
CA ALA A 173 6.64 -0.14 -22.58
C ALA A 173 7.12 -0.73 -21.24
N ASP A 174 8.31 -0.37 -20.74
CA ASP A 174 8.81 -0.85 -19.43
C ASP A 174 7.88 -0.45 -18.28
N ALA A 175 7.47 0.82 -18.23
CA ALA A 175 6.54 1.33 -17.24
C ALA A 175 5.15 0.70 -17.36
N GLY A 176 4.67 0.48 -18.57
CA GLY A 176 3.37 -0.14 -18.84
C GLY A 176 3.29 -1.53 -18.22
N PHE A 177 4.32 -2.35 -18.39
CA PHE A 177 4.33 -3.70 -17.83
C PHE A 177 4.62 -3.76 -16.33
N ASP A 178 5.58 -2.97 -15.83
CA ASP A 178 6.05 -3.11 -14.45
C ASP A 178 5.31 -2.21 -13.45
N LEU A 179 4.66 -1.13 -13.91
CA LEU A 179 3.92 -0.17 -13.07
C LEU A 179 2.42 -0.19 -13.37
N ILE A 180 2.02 0.14 -14.60
CA ILE A 180 0.60 0.29 -14.95
C ILE A 180 -0.13 -1.06 -14.83
N GLY A 181 0.48 -2.14 -15.33
CA GLY A 181 -0.04 -3.51 -15.19
C GLY A 181 -0.11 -4.03 -13.74
N LYS A 182 0.54 -3.34 -12.78
CA LYS A 182 0.43 -3.60 -11.34
C LYS A 182 -0.48 -2.57 -10.64
N THR A 183 -1.54 -2.17 -11.32
CA THR A 183 -2.60 -1.33 -10.75
C THR A 183 -3.77 -2.21 -10.36
N PHE A 184 -4.17 -2.13 -9.10
CA PHE A 184 -5.21 -2.96 -8.52
C PHE A 184 -6.33 -2.10 -7.94
N MET A 185 -7.54 -2.66 -7.93
CA MET A 185 -8.65 -2.16 -7.14
C MET A 185 -9.01 -3.21 -6.10
N ILE A 186 -9.12 -2.81 -4.83
CA ILE A 186 -9.75 -3.61 -3.80
C ILE A 186 -11.10 -3.00 -3.48
N VAL A 187 -12.14 -3.82 -3.55
CA VAL A 187 -13.46 -3.47 -3.02
C VAL A 187 -13.66 -4.21 -1.71
N ASN A 188 -13.95 -3.47 -0.64
CA ASN A 188 -14.14 -4.02 0.70
C ASN A 188 -15.62 -3.95 1.09
N ASP A 189 -16.20 -5.09 1.42
CA ASP A 189 -17.49 -5.21 2.08
C ASP A 189 -17.24 -5.50 3.57
N ILE A 190 -17.55 -4.53 4.42
CA ILE A 190 -17.24 -4.55 5.85
C ILE A 190 -18.53 -4.70 6.65
N THR A 191 -18.57 -5.67 7.56
CA THR A 191 -19.73 -5.90 8.45
C THR A 191 -19.29 -6.10 9.89
N PHE A 192 -19.96 -5.37 10.78
CA PHE A 192 -19.78 -5.49 12.23
C PHE A 192 -20.77 -6.50 12.84
N ILE A 193 -20.25 -7.33 13.75
CA ILE A 193 -21.04 -8.25 14.58
C ILE A 193 -20.77 -7.93 16.06
N ASP A 194 -21.82 -7.60 16.79
CA ASP A 194 -21.82 -7.41 18.25
C ASP A 194 -22.06 -8.77 18.94
N HIS A 195 -21.23 -9.11 19.94
CA HIS A 195 -21.32 -10.36 20.70
C HIS A 195 -22.05 -10.23 22.06
N GLY A 196 -22.65 -9.09 22.40
CA GLY A 196 -23.33 -8.90 23.69
C GLY A 196 -24.63 -9.70 23.88
N GLU A 197 -24.81 -10.27 25.08
CA GLU A 197 -26.00 -11.03 25.52
C GLU A 197 -27.32 -10.21 25.63
N ASN A 198 -27.33 -8.94 25.20
CA ASN A 198 -28.53 -8.08 25.11
C ASN A 198 -28.34 -6.98 24.02
N SER A 199 -28.11 -7.40 22.78
CA SER A 199 -27.69 -6.60 21.60
C SER A 199 -28.49 -5.33 21.25
N ALA A 200 -29.66 -5.09 21.84
CA ALA A 200 -30.50 -3.94 21.50
C ALA A 200 -30.18 -2.66 22.29
N LYS A 201 -29.64 -2.76 23.51
CA LYS A 201 -29.40 -1.59 24.39
C LYS A 201 -27.97 -1.07 24.30
N ALA A 202 -26.98 -1.96 24.18
CA ALA A 202 -25.58 -1.60 23.97
C ALA A 202 -25.38 -0.91 22.62
N SER A 203 -26.02 -1.42 21.55
CA SER A 203 -25.94 -0.84 20.21
C SER A 203 -26.58 0.56 20.10
N ALA A 204 -27.60 0.87 20.90
CA ALA A 204 -28.23 2.20 20.91
C ALA A 204 -27.31 3.29 21.49
N GLY A 205 -26.60 3.00 22.59
CA GLY A 205 -25.65 3.94 23.20
C GLY A 205 -24.41 4.17 22.32
N ILE A 206 -23.87 3.10 21.74
CA ILE A 206 -22.76 3.16 20.79
C ILE A 206 -23.14 3.98 19.54
N LYS A 207 -24.30 3.71 18.91
CA LYS A 207 -24.77 4.48 17.73
C LYS A 207 -24.84 6.00 17.98
N ALA A 208 -25.23 6.39 19.19
CA ALA A 208 -25.36 7.80 19.57
C ALA A 208 -24.01 8.49 19.80
N GLY A 209 -22.99 7.77 20.31
CA GLY A 209 -21.63 8.30 20.44
C GLY A 209 -20.90 8.46 19.10
N LEU A 210 -21.14 7.58 18.12
CA LEU A 210 -20.45 7.60 16.83
C LEU A 210 -21.09 8.48 15.75
N SER A 211 -22.30 9.03 15.96
CA SER A 211 -22.92 9.96 14.99
C SER A 211 -22.11 11.24 14.75
N ILE A 212 -21.20 11.59 15.66
CA ILE A 212 -20.30 12.76 15.54
C ILE A 212 -19.26 12.57 14.42
N LEU A 213 -18.94 11.33 14.02
CA LEU A 213 -17.94 11.06 12.97
C LEU A 213 -18.35 11.55 11.57
N GLY A 214 -19.64 11.54 11.25
CA GLY A 214 -20.13 11.97 9.93
C GLY A 214 -19.81 13.44 9.62
N GLY A 215 -19.78 14.30 10.65
CA GLY A 215 -19.49 15.73 10.49
C GLY A 215 -18.04 16.08 10.19
N LEU A 216 -17.07 15.20 10.55
CA LEU A 216 -15.66 15.40 10.21
C LEU A 216 -15.34 14.87 8.81
N ALA A 217 -15.95 13.75 8.43
CA ALA A 217 -15.79 13.18 7.09
C ALA A 217 -16.30 14.13 5.99
N SER A 218 -17.42 14.83 6.19
CA SER A 218 -17.93 15.81 5.21
C SER A 218 -16.97 16.99 5.00
N ILE A 219 -16.29 17.45 6.05
CA ILE A 219 -15.31 18.55 5.97
C ILE A 219 -14.05 18.13 5.21
N VAL A 220 -13.60 16.89 5.42
CA VAL A 220 -12.37 16.37 4.79
C VAL A 220 -12.60 15.94 3.34
N THR A 221 -13.76 15.37 3.03
CA THR A 221 -14.03 14.75 1.72
C THR A 221 -14.82 15.65 0.77
N GLY A 222 -15.52 16.68 1.27
CA GLY A 222 -16.39 17.53 0.46
C GLY A 222 -17.66 16.84 -0.04
N ASP A 223 -18.00 15.66 0.49
CA ASP A 223 -19.18 14.88 0.11
C ASP A 223 -20.35 15.19 1.06
N ASP A 224 -21.44 15.73 0.49
CA ASP A 224 -22.64 16.15 1.22
C ASP A 224 -23.50 14.97 1.70
N SER A 225 -23.25 13.75 1.22
CA SER A 225 -23.95 12.53 1.68
C SER A 225 -23.74 12.22 3.17
N PHE A 226 -22.76 12.88 3.80
CA PHE A 226 -22.44 12.75 5.22
C PHE A 226 -23.04 13.88 6.10
N GLN A 227 -23.75 14.87 5.53
CA GLN A 227 -24.33 16.00 6.27
C GLN A 227 -25.49 15.62 7.20
N ASP A 228 -26.24 14.55 6.89
CA ASP A 228 -27.53 14.25 7.56
C ASP A 228 -27.39 13.69 9.00
N LEU A 229 -26.17 13.70 9.54
CA LEU A 229 -25.83 13.25 10.89
C LEU A 229 -25.42 14.41 11.82
N GLY A 230 -25.43 15.66 11.34
CA GLY A 230 -24.86 16.83 12.03
C GLY A 230 -25.72 17.54 13.09
N ASN A 231 -26.87 17.00 13.51
CA ASN A 231 -27.80 17.70 14.43
C ASN A 231 -27.82 17.19 15.89
N SER A 232 -26.76 16.53 16.37
CA SER A 232 -26.65 16.16 17.81
C SER A 232 -25.48 16.85 18.51
N THR A 233 -25.36 18.16 18.40
CA THR A 233 -24.31 18.98 19.06
C THR A 233 -24.57 19.24 20.54
N GLY A 234 -25.47 18.50 21.20
CA GLY A 234 -26.03 18.91 22.50
C GLY A 234 -25.80 17.99 23.71
N GLU A 235 -25.79 16.67 23.57
CA GLU A 235 -26.27 15.84 24.71
C GLU A 235 -25.60 14.48 24.97
N LEU A 236 -24.44 14.17 24.40
CA LEU A 236 -23.82 12.84 24.56
C LEU A 236 -22.33 12.88 24.98
N ILE A 237 -21.98 13.78 25.90
CA ILE A 237 -20.65 13.81 26.54
C ILE A 237 -20.64 12.99 27.86
N GLY A 238 -21.78 12.46 28.31
CA GLY A 238 -21.95 12.08 29.74
C GLY A 238 -22.16 10.61 30.11
N GLY A 239 -22.15 9.64 29.20
CA GLY A 239 -22.42 8.26 29.63
C GLY A 239 -22.48 7.21 28.54
N ILE A 240 -21.31 6.69 28.15
CA ILE A 240 -21.19 5.33 27.62
C ILE A 240 -20.19 4.65 28.54
N ALA A 241 -20.70 3.90 29.52
CA ALA A 241 -19.88 3.15 30.46
C ALA A 241 -19.03 2.09 29.75
N ASN A 242 -17.84 1.88 30.28
CA ASN A 242 -16.70 1.07 29.82
C ASN A 242 -16.93 -0.44 29.61
N GLU A 243 -18.04 -0.87 29.01
CA GLU A 243 -18.21 -2.25 28.58
C GLU A 243 -18.75 -2.31 27.16
N ILE A 244 -17.86 -2.07 26.19
CA ILE A 244 -18.09 -2.56 24.84
C ILE A 244 -17.83 -4.05 24.91
N ALA A 245 -18.89 -4.85 25.03
CA ALA A 245 -18.81 -6.28 24.76
C ALA A 245 -18.14 -6.44 23.38
N GLY A 246 -17.05 -7.19 23.32
CA GLY A 246 -16.16 -7.25 22.15
C GLY A 246 -16.95 -7.38 20.83
N TYR A 247 -16.52 -6.61 19.83
CA TYR A 247 -17.11 -6.66 18.50
C TYR A 247 -16.16 -7.33 17.50
N LYS A 248 -16.76 -7.95 16.49
CA LYS A 248 -16.06 -8.60 15.39
C LYS A 248 -16.31 -7.86 14.09
N VAL A 249 -15.24 -7.47 13.42
CA VAL A 249 -15.27 -6.91 12.07
C VAL A 249 -15.01 -8.06 11.09
N ASN A 250 -15.95 -8.29 10.18
CA ASN A 250 -15.73 -9.18 9.05
C ASN A 250 -15.53 -8.34 7.80
N ILE A 251 -14.58 -8.74 6.96
CA ILE A 251 -14.28 -8.07 5.71
C ILE A 251 -14.26 -9.12 4.61
N ILE A 252 -14.99 -8.83 3.54
CA ILE A 252 -14.83 -9.51 2.25
C ILE A 252 -14.13 -8.53 1.32
N SER A 253 -12.93 -8.89 0.86
CA SER A 253 -12.15 -8.05 -0.04
C SER A 253 -12.09 -8.70 -1.41
N TYR A 254 -12.64 -8.02 -2.41
CA TYR A 254 -12.61 -8.42 -3.81
C TYR A 254 -11.46 -7.71 -4.51
N LEU A 255 -10.62 -8.47 -5.19
CA LEU A 255 -9.44 -7.97 -5.88
C LEU A 255 -9.68 -7.95 -7.39
N TYR A 256 -9.40 -6.79 -7.98
CA TYR A 256 -9.42 -6.57 -9.42
C TYR A 256 -8.08 -6.00 -9.87
N ARG A 257 -7.69 -6.27 -11.12
CA ARG A 257 -6.47 -5.76 -11.74
C ARG A 257 -6.82 -4.98 -13.00
N LEU A 258 -6.20 -3.82 -13.18
CA LEU A 258 -6.29 -3.08 -14.44
C LEU A 258 -5.66 -3.92 -15.55
N ASP A 259 -6.41 -4.14 -16.62
CA ASP A 259 -5.85 -4.78 -17.80
C ASP A 259 -5.02 -3.74 -18.56
N TRP A 260 -3.72 -4.00 -18.65
CA TRP A 260 -2.78 -3.20 -19.41
C TRP A 260 -1.72 -4.07 -20.06
N ASN A 261 -1.53 -3.93 -21.37
CA ASN A 261 -0.61 -4.71 -22.18
C ASN A 261 -0.10 -3.88 -23.37
N GLU A 262 0.82 -4.43 -24.15
CA GLU A 262 1.45 -3.74 -25.30
C GLU A 262 0.45 -3.30 -26.36
N GLU A 263 -0.53 -4.15 -26.68
CA GLU A 263 -1.58 -3.83 -27.67
C GLU A 263 -2.48 -2.68 -27.22
N MET A 264 -2.82 -2.65 -25.92
CA MET A 264 -3.55 -1.52 -25.33
C MET A 264 -2.72 -0.24 -25.31
N LEU A 265 -1.42 -0.32 -25.00
CA LEU A 265 -0.52 0.84 -25.06
C LEU A 265 -0.43 1.38 -26.50
N ASP A 266 -0.27 0.50 -27.49
CA ASP A 266 -0.19 0.91 -28.90
C ASP A 266 -1.48 1.57 -29.36
N THR A 267 -2.64 0.98 -29.01
CA THR A 267 -3.96 1.55 -29.33
C THR A 267 -4.16 2.90 -28.63
N PHE A 268 -3.76 3.01 -27.35
CA PHE A 268 -3.83 4.26 -26.61
C PHE A 268 -2.99 5.35 -27.27
N LEU A 269 -1.74 5.04 -27.62
CA LEU A 269 -0.84 6.00 -28.26
C LEU A 269 -1.30 6.40 -29.67
N SER A 270 -1.85 5.49 -30.45
CA SER A 270 -2.30 5.81 -31.81
C SER A 270 -3.63 6.57 -31.81
N GLU A 271 -4.64 6.05 -31.10
CA GLU A 271 -6.03 6.49 -31.22
C GLU A 271 -6.42 7.58 -30.21
N TYR A 272 -5.74 7.66 -29.06
CA TYR A 272 -6.19 8.53 -27.96
C TYR A 272 -5.19 9.60 -27.54
N TRP A 273 -3.88 9.37 -27.69
CA TRP A 273 -2.87 10.33 -27.26
C TRP A 273 -3.02 11.70 -27.93
N ILE A 274 -3.09 12.73 -27.09
CA ILE A 274 -3.16 14.15 -27.44
C ILE A 274 -2.04 14.87 -26.70
N ASP A 275 -1.23 15.59 -27.46
CA ASP A 275 -0.15 16.43 -26.95
C ASP A 275 -0.68 17.85 -26.63
N ALA A 276 -0.12 18.48 -25.60
CA ALA A 276 -0.52 19.83 -25.19
C ALA A 276 -0.32 20.89 -26.30
N GLU A 277 0.69 20.70 -27.16
CA GLU A 277 0.98 21.60 -28.29
C GLU A 277 0.12 21.29 -29.53
N ASN A 278 -0.51 20.12 -29.58
CA ASN A 278 -1.31 19.68 -30.73
C ASN A 278 -2.68 19.09 -30.30
N PRO A 279 -3.66 19.96 -29.98
CA PRO A 279 -5.00 19.53 -29.60
C PRO A 279 -5.70 18.77 -30.73
N ASP A 280 -6.33 17.63 -30.39
CA ASP A 280 -7.14 16.84 -31.33
C ASP A 280 -8.52 16.51 -30.74
N PRO A 281 -9.58 17.25 -31.13
CA PRO A 281 -10.93 17.01 -30.63
C PRO A 281 -11.49 15.64 -31.00
N ALA A 282 -11.04 15.03 -32.11
CA ALA A 282 -11.54 13.72 -32.54
C ALA A 282 -10.97 12.62 -31.64
N LYS A 283 -9.67 12.66 -31.34
CA LYS A 283 -9.06 11.75 -30.36
C LYS A 283 -9.62 11.93 -28.96
N LYS A 284 -9.94 13.18 -28.57
CA LYS A 284 -10.55 13.47 -27.27
C LYS A 284 -11.91 12.76 -27.16
N ALA A 285 -12.76 12.94 -28.17
CA ALA A 285 -14.06 12.28 -28.24
C ALA A 285 -13.92 10.75 -28.32
N ALA A 286 -12.90 10.24 -29.01
CA ALA A 286 -12.63 8.81 -29.10
C ALA A 286 -12.25 8.19 -27.75
N PHE A 287 -11.39 8.85 -26.96
CA PHE A 287 -11.08 8.42 -25.60
C PHE A 287 -12.30 8.52 -24.68
N ASP A 288 -13.02 9.65 -24.72
CA ASP A 288 -14.19 9.89 -23.87
C ASP A 288 -15.27 8.80 -24.06
N ALA A 289 -15.47 8.35 -25.30
CA ALA A 289 -16.44 7.29 -25.65
C ALA A 289 -15.86 5.87 -25.63
N SER A 290 -14.58 5.68 -25.28
CA SER A 290 -13.91 4.38 -25.34
C SER A 290 -14.40 3.44 -24.25
N ASP A 291 -14.61 2.17 -24.63
CA ASP A 291 -14.82 1.04 -23.73
C ASP A 291 -13.61 0.09 -23.67
N LEU A 292 -12.45 0.51 -24.21
CA LEU A 292 -11.25 -0.32 -24.33
C LEU A 292 -10.72 -0.81 -22.97
N PHE A 293 -10.73 0.07 -21.96
CA PHE A 293 -10.09 -0.19 -20.68
C PHE A 293 -11.00 -1.01 -19.78
N LYS A 294 -10.45 -2.07 -19.18
CA LYS A 294 -11.19 -3.03 -18.34
C LYS A 294 -10.44 -3.36 -17.05
N LEU A 295 -11.21 -3.82 -16.07
CA LEU A 295 -10.71 -4.42 -14.84
C LEU A 295 -11.04 -5.91 -14.84
N SER A 296 -10.02 -6.75 -14.72
CA SER A 296 -10.18 -8.19 -14.57
C SER A 296 -10.38 -8.57 -13.10
N TYR A 297 -11.39 -9.38 -12.81
CA TYR A 297 -11.59 -9.96 -11.48
C TYR A 297 -10.51 -11.02 -11.20
N VAL A 298 -9.72 -10.82 -10.15
CA VAL A 298 -8.65 -11.73 -9.73
C VAL A 298 -9.20 -12.77 -8.75
N GLY A 299 -9.97 -12.32 -7.78
CA GLY A 299 -10.54 -13.19 -6.75
C GLY A 299 -10.98 -12.42 -5.50
N TYR A 300 -11.18 -13.13 -4.40
CA TYR A 300 -11.53 -12.53 -3.11
C TYR A 300 -10.92 -13.29 -1.94
N THR A 301 -10.90 -12.65 -0.77
CA THR A 301 -10.63 -13.30 0.52
C THR A 301 -11.66 -12.83 1.55
N MET A 302 -11.83 -13.63 2.61
CA MET A 302 -12.66 -13.27 3.75
C MET A 302 -11.80 -13.28 5.00
N THR A 303 -11.79 -12.17 5.74
CA THR A 303 -11.08 -12.07 7.00
C THR A 303 -12.02 -11.64 8.10
N SER A 304 -11.60 -11.92 9.33
CA SER A 304 -12.21 -11.30 10.49
C SER A 304 -11.14 -10.84 11.47
N ALA A 305 -11.40 -9.67 12.04
CA ALA A 305 -10.67 -9.13 13.17
C ALA A 305 -11.64 -9.02 14.35
N GLU A 306 -11.19 -9.42 15.52
CA GLU A 306 -11.94 -9.29 16.76
C GLU A 306 -11.23 -8.23 17.59
N ASN A 307 -12.00 -7.31 18.17
CA ASN A 307 -11.48 -6.51 19.27
C ASN A 307 -11.58 -7.35 20.53
N VAL A 308 -10.48 -7.99 20.92
CA VAL A 308 -10.29 -8.42 22.30
C VAL A 308 -9.83 -7.15 23.00
N SER A 309 -10.68 -6.55 23.83
CA SER A 309 -10.40 -5.27 24.46
C SER A 309 -9.07 -5.34 25.20
N SER A 310 -7.99 -4.78 24.63
CA SER A 310 -6.80 -4.50 25.44
C SER A 310 -7.25 -3.48 26.49
N LYS A 311 -7.08 -3.79 27.77
CA LYS A 311 -7.57 -2.95 28.88
C LYS A 311 -7.09 -1.50 28.72
N THR A 312 -5.85 -1.33 28.24
CA THR A 312 -5.19 -0.06 27.94
C THR A 312 -5.94 0.78 26.89
N PHE A 313 -6.41 0.18 25.79
CA PHE A 313 -7.08 0.93 24.71
C PHE A 313 -8.59 1.11 24.95
N SER A 314 -9.17 0.40 25.92
CA SER A 314 -10.59 0.54 26.28
C SER A 314 -10.94 1.95 26.83
N THR A 315 -9.92 2.69 27.29
CA THR A 315 -10.03 4.06 27.83
C THR A 315 -10.10 5.15 26.75
N LYS A 316 -9.79 4.83 25.49
CA LYS A 316 -9.81 5.78 24.37
C LYS A 316 -11.24 6.08 23.90
N PRO A 317 -11.49 7.24 23.27
CA PRO A 317 -12.76 7.51 22.61
C PRO A 317 -13.12 6.38 21.65
N LEU A 318 -14.39 6.00 21.66
CA LEU A 318 -14.90 4.86 20.89
C LEU A 318 -14.54 4.94 19.40
N GLN A 319 -14.53 6.15 18.85
CA GLN A 319 -14.14 6.46 17.48
C GLN A 319 -12.71 5.99 17.15
N GLU A 320 -11.76 6.26 18.04
CA GLU A 320 -10.36 5.84 17.88
C GLU A 320 -10.23 4.32 17.96
N GLN A 321 -11.05 3.66 18.80
CA GLN A 321 -11.12 2.19 18.87
C GLN A 321 -11.61 1.59 17.56
N PHE A 322 -12.70 2.13 17.00
CA PHE A 322 -13.23 1.69 15.71
C PHE A 322 -12.25 1.92 14.58
N LEU A 323 -11.61 3.10 14.51
CA LEU A 323 -10.59 3.40 13.51
C LEU A 323 -9.45 2.38 13.58
N LYS A 324 -8.89 2.16 14.78
CA LYS A 324 -7.80 1.18 14.96
C LYS A 324 -8.19 -0.21 14.50
N VAL A 325 -9.34 -0.72 14.96
CA VAL A 325 -9.76 -2.10 14.65
C VAL A 325 -10.08 -2.25 13.17
N CYS A 326 -10.76 -1.29 12.55
CA CYS A 326 -11.02 -1.32 11.11
C CYS A 326 -9.74 -1.27 10.29
N THR A 327 -8.80 -0.38 10.63
CA THR A 327 -7.53 -0.23 9.89
C THR A 327 -6.74 -1.53 9.96
N ARG A 328 -6.55 -2.10 11.16
CA ARG A 328 -5.86 -3.39 11.34
C ARG A 328 -6.57 -4.54 10.62
N ALA A 329 -7.90 -4.52 10.57
CA ALA A 329 -8.68 -5.53 9.86
C ALA A 329 -8.47 -5.45 8.33
N LEU A 330 -8.43 -4.25 7.78
CA LEU A 330 -8.17 -4.01 6.35
C LEU A 330 -6.72 -4.34 5.98
N ASP A 331 -5.75 -3.96 6.81
CA ASP A 331 -4.34 -4.36 6.63
C ASP A 331 -4.23 -5.89 6.57
N LYS A 332 -4.88 -6.60 7.50
CA LYS A 332 -4.96 -8.07 7.49
C LYS A 332 -5.64 -8.61 6.23
N ALA A 333 -6.71 -7.97 5.74
CA ALA A 333 -7.37 -8.38 4.51
C ALA A 333 -6.44 -8.26 3.29
N ILE A 334 -5.64 -7.20 3.23
CA ILE A 334 -4.60 -7.02 2.21
C ILE A 334 -3.54 -8.12 2.31
N VAL A 335 -3.08 -8.47 3.51
CA VAL A 335 -2.12 -9.58 3.72
C VAL A 335 -2.67 -10.91 3.18
N GLU A 336 -3.93 -11.22 3.47
CA GLU A 336 -4.54 -12.46 2.98
C GLU A 336 -4.68 -12.47 1.45
N LEU A 337 -5.05 -11.34 0.84
CA LEU A 337 -5.02 -11.20 -0.63
C LEU A 337 -3.61 -11.42 -1.20
N GLN A 338 -2.57 -10.86 -0.58
CA GLN A 338 -1.19 -11.02 -1.04
C GLN A 338 -0.70 -12.47 -0.92
N ARG A 339 -1.11 -13.20 0.12
CA ARG A 339 -0.77 -14.61 0.30
C ARG A 339 -1.50 -15.52 -0.69
N GLU A 340 -2.72 -15.15 -1.06
CA GLU A 340 -3.50 -15.95 -1.99
C GLU A 340 -3.14 -15.69 -3.45
N TYR A 341 -2.96 -14.43 -3.84
CA TYR A 341 -2.73 -14.01 -5.23
C TYR A 341 -1.31 -13.45 -5.43
N ASP A 342 -0.43 -14.25 -6.03
CA ASP A 342 1.00 -13.91 -6.20
C ASP A 342 1.23 -12.60 -6.98
N GLU A 343 0.33 -12.23 -7.90
CA GLU A 343 0.43 -10.98 -8.68
C GLU A 343 0.22 -9.73 -7.82
N PHE A 344 -0.46 -9.86 -6.67
CA PHE A 344 -0.76 -8.76 -5.77
C PHE A 344 0.31 -8.57 -4.68
N LYS A 345 1.29 -9.46 -4.58
CA LYS A 345 2.36 -9.37 -3.59
C LYS A 345 3.18 -8.10 -3.75
N ILE A 346 3.53 -7.51 -2.62
CA ILE A 346 4.46 -6.38 -2.57
C ILE A 346 5.90 -6.87 -2.69
N ASN A 347 6.73 -6.02 -3.30
CA ASN A 347 8.17 -6.15 -3.33
C ASN A 347 8.76 -4.99 -2.54
N VAL A 348 9.56 -5.26 -1.52
CA VAL A 348 10.10 -4.19 -0.65
C VAL A 348 11.62 -4.20 -0.69
N PRO A 349 12.29 -3.04 -0.86
CA PRO A 349 13.75 -2.99 -0.91
C PRO A 349 14.37 -3.30 0.45
N ILE A 350 15.51 -3.98 0.41
CA ILE A 350 16.41 -4.11 1.55
C ILE A 350 16.92 -2.72 1.91
N TYR A 351 16.64 -2.27 3.12
CA TYR A 351 17.01 -0.95 3.61
C TYR A 351 18.49 -0.89 3.99
N ALA A 352 18.98 -1.91 4.70
CA ALA A 352 20.38 -1.99 5.12
C ALA A 352 20.86 -3.44 5.23
N VAL A 353 22.18 -3.63 5.07
CA VAL A 353 22.89 -4.83 5.48
C VAL A 353 23.70 -4.46 6.73
N ASN A 354 23.46 -5.16 7.83
CA ASN A 354 24.04 -4.87 9.13
C ASN A 354 25.43 -5.51 9.29
N ASP A 355 26.25 -4.99 10.21
CA ASP A 355 27.61 -5.49 10.48
C ASP A 355 27.65 -6.95 10.93
N ASP A 356 26.56 -7.44 11.54
CA ASP A 356 26.40 -8.83 11.99
C ASP A 356 25.97 -9.80 10.86
N GLY A 357 25.84 -9.31 9.62
CA GLY A 357 25.43 -10.09 8.46
C GLY A 357 23.92 -10.29 8.31
N THR A 358 23.11 -9.66 9.16
CA THR A 358 21.64 -9.58 8.99
C THR A 358 21.26 -8.44 8.04
N VAL A 359 20.00 -8.37 7.64
CA VAL A 359 19.48 -7.26 6.83
C VAL A 359 18.25 -6.64 7.48
N SER A 360 18.08 -5.35 7.30
CA SER A 360 16.93 -4.60 7.81
C SER A 360 15.99 -4.25 6.66
N VAL A 361 14.69 -4.50 6.83
CA VAL A 361 13.67 -4.19 5.82
C VAL A 361 12.48 -3.51 6.49
N LYS A 362 11.98 -2.42 5.88
CA LYS A 362 10.86 -1.64 6.40
C LYS A 362 9.50 -2.32 6.15
N ILE A 363 9.35 -3.53 6.66
CA ILE A 363 8.08 -4.28 6.78
C ILE A 363 7.97 -4.84 8.18
N GLY A 364 6.76 -5.15 8.61
CA GLY A 364 6.47 -5.67 9.94
C GLY A 364 5.16 -6.42 10.02
N LEU A 365 4.56 -6.43 11.21
CA LEU A 365 3.29 -7.10 11.47
C LEU A 365 2.13 -6.60 10.58
N LYS A 366 2.14 -5.32 10.18
CA LYS A 366 1.16 -4.75 9.25
C LYS A 366 1.16 -5.44 7.89
N GLU A 367 2.35 -5.79 7.38
CA GLU A 367 2.52 -6.56 6.14
C GLU A 367 2.48 -8.08 6.38
N GLY A 368 2.12 -8.52 7.58
CA GLY A 368 1.94 -9.94 7.90
C GLY A 368 3.23 -10.71 8.16
N VAL A 369 4.35 -10.02 8.43
CA VAL A 369 5.62 -10.68 8.77
C VAL A 369 5.44 -11.48 10.07
N THR A 370 5.88 -12.73 10.07
CA THR A 370 5.90 -13.63 11.25
C THR A 370 7.20 -14.41 11.28
N GLU A 371 7.58 -15.00 12.41
CA GLU A 371 8.81 -15.82 12.51
C GLU A 371 8.84 -17.02 11.54
N LYS A 372 7.66 -17.46 11.07
CA LYS A 372 7.51 -18.55 10.09
C LYS A 372 7.64 -18.08 8.65
N SER A 373 7.60 -16.78 8.42
CA SER A 373 7.63 -16.20 7.08
C SER A 373 8.97 -16.47 6.41
N THR A 374 8.95 -16.56 5.09
CA THR A 374 10.16 -16.77 4.30
C THR A 374 10.10 -15.87 3.09
N TYR A 375 11.21 -15.17 2.81
CA TYR A 375 11.27 -14.19 1.74
C TYR A 375 12.34 -14.58 0.73
N GLU A 376 12.05 -14.40 -0.54
CA GLU A 376 13.04 -14.47 -1.60
C GLU A 376 13.63 -13.07 -1.86
N VAL A 377 14.92 -13.03 -2.19
CA VAL A 377 15.58 -11.79 -2.63
C VAL A 377 15.62 -11.78 -4.16
N LEU A 378 15.12 -10.68 -4.73
CA LEU A 378 14.93 -10.45 -6.15
C LEU A 378 15.89 -9.36 -6.63
N MET A 379 16.62 -9.67 -7.70
CA MET A 379 17.48 -8.73 -8.41
C MET A 379 16.89 -8.43 -9.78
N LYS A 380 16.88 -7.15 -10.16
CA LYS A 380 16.43 -6.73 -11.50
C LYS A 380 17.39 -7.25 -12.56
N ASP A 381 16.84 -7.92 -13.57
CA ASP A 381 17.56 -8.35 -14.76
C ASP A 381 17.55 -7.22 -15.80
N MET A 382 18.73 -6.64 -16.02
CA MET A 382 18.93 -5.51 -16.92
C MET A 382 19.18 -5.95 -18.38
N SER A 383 19.19 -7.27 -18.68
CA SER A 383 19.61 -7.78 -19.98
C SER A 383 18.58 -7.67 -21.10
N SER A 384 17.28 -7.58 -20.77
CA SER A 384 16.19 -7.79 -21.75
C SER A 384 15.48 -6.53 -22.23
N GLY A 385 15.85 -5.34 -21.75
CA GLY A 385 15.15 -4.08 -22.04
C GLY A 385 13.76 -3.95 -21.37
N VAL A 386 13.23 -5.06 -20.85
CA VAL A 386 12.03 -5.14 -19.99
C VAL A 386 12.49 -5.53 -18.58
N THR A 387 11.92 -4.88 -17.57
CA THR A 387 12.17 -5.18 -16.16
C THR A 387 11.72 -6.61 -15.82
N LYS A 388 12.68 -7.51 -15.59
CA LYS A 388 12.45 -8.84 -15.02
C LYS A 388 13.16 -8.97 -13.69
N TYR A 389 12.70 -9.90 -12.85
CA TYR A 389 13.31 -10.14 -11.54
C TYR A 389 13.78 -11.59 -11.43
N VAL A 390 15.02 -11.77 -10.97
CA VAL A 390 15.65 -13.08 -10.77
C VAL A 390 15.94 -13.28 -9.29
N ARG A 391 15.64 -14.46 -8.77
CA ARG A 391 15.93 -14.82 -7.38
C ARG A 391 17.44 -14.98 -7.17
N VAL A 392 17.98 -14.28 -6.17
CA VAL A 392 19.41 -14.29 -5.82
C VAL A 392 19.71 -14.76 -4.39
N GLY A 393 18.70 -14.81 -3.52
CA GLY A 393 18.88 -15.20 -2.12
C GLY A 393 17.55 -15.51 -1.42
N MET A 394 17.65 -15.84 -0.14
CA MET A 394 16.51 -16.13 0.74
C MET A 394 16.76 -15.54 2.12
N LEU A 395 15.70 -15.03 2.75
CA LEU A 395 15.71 -14.40 4.06
C LEU A 395 14.65 -15.00 4.98
N LYS A 396 14.89 -14.92 6.29
CA LYS A 396 13.91 -15.22 7.34
C LYS A 396 13.90 -14.14 8.42
N PRO A 397 12.74 -13.75 8.97
CA PRO A 397 12.68 -12.82 10.09
C PRO A 397 13.41 -13.39 11.32
N VAL A 398 14.08 -12.52 12.07
CA VAL A 398 14.72 -12.88 13.34
C VAL A 398 13.70 -12.71 14.48
N ALA A 399 13.52 -13.77 15.27
CA ALA A 399 12.65 -13.78 16.44
C ALA A 399 12.95 -12.60 17.39
N GLY A 400 11.90 -11.95 17.89
CA GLY A 400 12.02 -10.75 18.74
C GLY A 400 12.56 -9.49 18.06
N LYS A 401 12.84 -9.53 16.74
CA LYS A 401 13.27 -8.38 15.93
C LYS A 401 12.31 -8.07 14.77
N ILE A 402 11.03 -8.42 14.94
CA ILE A 402 9.95 -8.08 14.01
C ILE A 402 9.37 -6.73 14.41
N TRP A 403 9.21 -5.82 13.46
CA TRP A 403 8.61 -4.52 13.71
C TRP A 403 7.11 -4.64 13.88
N ASP A 404 6.56 -4.10 14.98
CA ASP A 404 5.13 -3.86 15.08
C ASP A 404 4.76 -2.48 14.52
N ASN A 405 4.53 -2.42 13.22
CA ASN A 405 4.10 -1.21 12.51
C ASN A 405 2.58 -1.10 12.34
N ARG A 406 1.80 -1.83 13.13
CA ARG A 406 0.33 -1.76 13.05
C ARG A 406 -0.16 -0.42 13.56
N PHE A 407 -1.27 0.06 13.01
CA PHE A 407 -1.88 1.33 13.44
C PHE A 407 -2.11 1.34 14.96
N GLY A 408 -1.61 2.36 15.66
CA GLY A 408 -1.71 2.52 17.11
C GLY A 408 -0.74 1.69 17.96
N ALA A 409 0.13 0.86 17.38
CA ALA A 409 1.01 -0.02 18.15
C ALA A 409 2.05 0.73 19.01
N GLU A 410 2.64 1.80 18.47
CA GLU A 410 3.61 2.61 19.21
C GLU A 410 2.96 3.32 20.41
N GLU A 411 1.77 3.89 20.21
CA GLU A 411 1.01 4.52 21.28
C GLU A 411 0.66 3.52 22.39
N GLU A 412 0.18 2.32 22.02
CA GLU A 412 -0.11 1.26 22.98
C GLU A 412 1.12 0.87 23.80
N ALA A 413 2.28 0.71 23.15
CA ALA A 413 3.52 0.37 23.84
C ALA A 413 4.00 1.48 24.78
N LEU A 414 3.83 2.76 24.40
CA LEU A 414 4.16 3.89 25.27
C LEU A 414 3.25 3.93 26.51
N MET A 415 1.95 3.73 26.35
CA MET A 415 1.01 3.67 27.47
C MET A 415 1.35 2.54 28.45
N LEU A 416 1.65 1.34 27.93
CA LEU A 416 2.04 0.20 28.75
C LEU A 416 3.34 0.45 29.53
N GLU A 417 4.30 1.14 28.92
CA GLU A 417 5.56 1.50 29.57
C GLU A 417 5.37 2.58 30.66
N GLU A 418 4.43 3.50 30.47
CA GLU A 418 4.04 4.48 31.50
C GLU A 418 3.34 3.80 32.69
N ASP A 419 2.38 2.90 32.43
CA ASP A 419 1.69 2.12 33.46
C ASP A 419 2.67 1.27 34.27
N ARG A 420 3.64 0.63 33.59
CA ARG A 420 4.71 -0.14 34.24
C ARG A 420 5.56 0.73 35.17
N LYS A 421 5.99 1.91 34.71
CA LYS A 421 6.77 2.85 35.54
C LYS A 421 5.99 3.34 36.75
N ALA A 422 4.71 3.68 36.57
CA ALA A 422 3.84 4.10 37.65
C ALA A 422 3.68 3.00 38.72
N ALA A 423 3.54 1.74 38.28
CA ALA A 423 3.47 0.59 39.18
C ALA A 423 4.79 0.36 39.95
N GLU A 424 5.95 0.49 39.28
CA GLU A 424 7.26 0.40 39.92
C GLU A 424 7.50 1.51 40.96
N GLU A 425 7.08 2.74 40.66
CA GLU A 425 7.18 3.88 41.58
C GLU A 425 6.27 3.71 42.81
N ALA A 426 5.04 3.23 42.62
CA ALA A 426 4.13 2.90 43.72
C ALA A 426 4.69 1.78 44.61
N ALA A 427 5.25 0.72 44.01
CA ALA A 427 5.89 -0.37 44.76
C ALA A 427 7.12 0.10 45.57
N ALA A 428 7.89 1.06 45.05
CA ALA A 428 9.04 1.63 45.72
C ALA A 428 8.68 2.55 46.92
N GLN A 429 7.47 3.11 46.95
CA GLN A 429 7.02 4.04 47.99
C GLN A 429 6.43 3.36 49.24
N GLY A 430 6.29 2.03 49.24
CA GLY A 430 5.95 1.25 50.43
C GLY A 430 4.47 1.27 50.85
N ASP A 431 3.57 1.70 49.96
CA ASP A 431 2.12 1.50 50.15
C ASP A 431 1.81 0.02 49.93
N ALA A 432 1.73 -0.73 51.04
CA ALA A 432 1.46 -2.17 51.08
C ALA A 432 -0.01 -2.53 50.82
N GLU A 433 -0.66 -1.84 49.90
CA GLU A 433 -1.77 -2.36 49.11
C GLU A 433 -1.34 -2.23 47.65
N ALA A 434 -0.47 -3.15 47.20
CA ALA A 434 -0.30 -3.35 45.77
C ALA A 434 -1.72 -3.62 45.22
N PRO A 435 -2.25 -2.79 44.30
CA PRO A 435 -3.53 -3.10 43.70
C PRO A 435 -3.36 -4.47 43.03
N GLU A 436 -4.32 -5.36 43.25
CA GLU A 436 -4.33 -6.72 42.67
C GLU A 436 -4.14 -6.68 41.14
N GLU A 437 -4.40 -5.52 40.51
CA GLU A 437 -4.15 -5.16 39.11
C GLU A 437 -2.66 -5.09 38.70
N ALA A 438 -1.72 -4.72 39.59
CA ALA A 438 -0.31 -4.55 39.23
C ALA A 438 0.43 -5.89 39.05
N ALA A 439 0.03 -6.92 39.80
CA ALA A 439 0.56 -8.28 39.60
C ALA A 439 0.04 -8.92 38.30
N VAL A 440 -1.10 -8.46 37.78
CA VAL A 440 -1.64 -8.90 36.49
C VAL A 440 -0.91 -8.21 35.33
N ALA A 441 -0.39 -7.00 35.49
CA ALA A 441 0.41 -6.32 34.47
C ALA A 441 1.78 -7.01 34.20
N GLU A 442 2.46 -7.53 35.22
CA GLU A 442 3.67 -8.36 35.02
C GLU A 442 3.36 -9.70 34.32
N VAL A 443 2.17 -10.28 34.59
CA VAL A 443 1.75 -11.55 33.98
C VAL A 443 1.17 -11.35 32.57
N GLU A 444 0.49 -10.24 32.28
CA GLU A 444 0.02 -9.87 30.93
C GLU A 444 1.17 -9.39 30.03
N SER A 445 2.17 -8.68 30.58
CA SER A 445 3.38 -8.29 29.82
C SER A 445 4.24 -9.47 29.35
N THR A 446 4.04 -10.65 29.94
CA THR A 446 4.72 -11.88 29.53
C THR A 446 3.80 -12.87 28.77
N ALA A 447 2.48 -12.68 28.80
CA ALA A 447 1.51 -13.63 28.25
C ALA A 447 0.78 -13.14 26.98
N GLU A 448 0.80 -11.85 26.65
CA GLU A 448 0.22 -11.32 25.40
C GLU A 448 1.25 -10.54 24.55
N LEU A 449 2.49 -11.03 24.48
CA LEU A 449 3.44 -10.55 23.47
C LEU A 449 2.96 -11.04 22.09
N GLU A 450 2.11 -10.26 21.45
CA GLU A 450 2.06 -10.24 19.99
C GLU A 450 3.50 -10.02 19.49
N GLU A 451 4.00 -10.96 18.69
CA GLU A 451 5.39 -11.06 18.23
C GLU A 451 5.86 -9.76 17.53
N GLY A 452 6.39 -8.76 18.24
CA GLY A 452 6.95 -7.58 17.60
C GLY A 452 7.32 -6.46 18.58
N ASN A 453 8.18 -5.54 18.14
CA ASN A 453 8.53 -4.34 18.91
C ASN A 453 8.24 -3.10 18.04
N PRO A 454 7.29 -2.22 18.45
CA PRO A 454 6.89 -1.08 17.65
C PRO A 454 7.97 0.00 17.51
N PHE A 455 8.95 0.02 18.43
CA PHE A 455 10.09 0.93 18.39
C PHE A 455 11.18 0.51 17.38
N LEU A 456 11.10 -0.69 16.81
CA LEU A 456 11.99 -1.13 15.74
C LEU A 456 11.57 -0.48 14.42
N GLY A 457 12.21 0.55 13.89
CA GLY A 457 11.81 1.15 12.59
C GLY A 457 11.92 0.24 11.34
N SER A 458 12.20 -1.06 11.51
CA SER A 458 12.30 -2.09 10.47
C SER A 458 12.37 -3.50 11.10
N THR A 459 11.96 -4.54 10.36
CA THR A 459 12.21 -5.92 10.76
C THR A 459 13.62 -6.36 10.38
N THR A 460 14.29 -7.07 11.29
CA THR A 460 15.59 -7.71 11.02
C THR A 460 15.39 -9.11 10.44
N PHE A 461 16.14 -9.42 9.39
CA PHE A 461 16.14 -10.71 8.71
C PHE A 461 17.53 -11.35 8.73
N GLU A 462 17.58 -12.65 8.95
CA GLU A 462 18.77 -13.45 8.70
C GLU A 462 18.87 -13.84 7.22
N ILE A 463 20.10 -13.89 6.70
CA ILE A 463 20.37 -14.38 5.35
C ILE A 463 20.47 -15.89 5.38
N VAL A 464 19.50 -16.58 4.80
CA VAL A 464 19.48 -18.04 4.67
C VAL A 464 20.35 -18.51 3.50
N SER A 465 20.37 -17.75 2.41
CA SER A 465 21.21 -18.04 1.24
C SER A 465 21.49 -16.80 0.42
N GLY A 466 22.61 -16.80 -0.31
CA GLY A 466 22.96 -15.73 -1.24
C GLY A 466 23.71 -14.54 -0.62
N ALA A 467 24.30 -14.69 0.57
CA ALA A 467 24.97 -13.61 1.30
C ALA A 467 25.91 -12.73 0.46
N GLY A 468 26.75 -13.32 -0.41
CA GLY A 468 27.65 -12.57 -1.28
C GLY A 468 26.99 -11.81 -2.45
N LYS A 469 25.66 -11.87 -2.57
CA LYS A 469 24.88 -11.18 -3.61
C LYS A 469 23.85 -10.20 -3.02
N ILE A 470 23.67 -10.21 -1.70
CA ILE A 470 22.64 -9.40 -1.03
C ILE A 470 23.23 -8.04 -0.68
N MET A 471 22.54 -6.98 -1.10
CA MET A 471 22.92 -5.60 -0.88
C MET A 471 21.67 -4.72 -0.75
N PRO A 472 21.78 -3.51 -0.16
CA PRO A 472 20.66 -2.57 -0.10
C PRO A 472 20.06 -2.29 -1.49
N GLY A 473 18.75 -2.01 -1.53
CA GLY A 473 18.00 -1.75 -2.75
C GLY A 473 17.49 -2.99 -3.50
N LEU A 474 18.04 -4.20 -3.23
CA LEU A 474 17.43 -5.43 -3.76
C LEU A 474 16.05 -5.66 -3.14
N LEU A 475 15.12 -6.20 -3.92
CA LEU A 475 13.74 -6.37 -3.47
C LEU A 475 13.55 -7.69 -2.74
N ILE A 476 12.67 -7.74 -1.75
CA ILE A 476 12.24 -8.96 -1.08
C ILE A 476 10.76 -9.19 -1.31
N ARG A 477 10.36 -10.46 -1.42
CA ARG A 477 8.97 -10.88 -1.61
C ARG A 477 8.67 -12.13 -0.78
N GLU A 478 7.51 -12.17 -0.14
CA GLU A 478 7.09 -13.34 0.65
C GLU A 478 6.85 -14.55 -0.27
N VAL A 479 7.40 -15.70 0.12
CA VAL A 479 7.25 -16.96 -0.59
C VAL A 479 6.07 -17.74 -0.01
N LYS A 480 5.18 -18.23 -0.87
CA LYS A 480 4.10 -19.14 -0.46
C LYS A 480 4.73 -20.46 -0.02
N ILE A 481 4.67 -20.76 1.27
CA ILE A 481 5.10 -22.06 1.79
C ILE A 481 4.00 -23.05 1.39
N LYS A 482 4.30 -23.90 0.39
CA LYS A 482 3.40 -24.97 -0.05
C LYS A 482 3.37 -26.14 0.92
#